data_AF-A0A955VTF3-F1
#
_entry.id   AF-A0A955VTF3-F1
#
_cell.length_a   1.000
_cell.length_b   1.000
_cell.length_c   1.000
_cell.angle_alpha   90.00
_cell.angle_beta   90.00
_cell.angle_gamma   90.00
#
_symmetry.space_group_name_H-M   'P 1'
#
loop_
_entity.id
_entity.type
_entity.pdbx_description
1 polymer ?
#
loop_
_entity_poly.entity_id
_entity_poly.type
_entity_poly.pdbx_seq_one_letter_code
_entity_poly.pdbx_strand_id
1 'polypeptide(L)'
;MPFSPDRRAERRATFQLAAPLVVAFAGNQLLSLVDTMVAGRLGAEAIAAVGLGGALFFLATVFPLGLLMGLDPVASQALGAGRPAEARTAYHEALVLAAVMAPLAAALALLVAPGA
;
A
#
# COMPACT_ATOMS: atom_id res chain seq x y z
N MET A 1 -29.54 19.29 -10.94
CA MET A 1 -30.04 18.41 -9.85
C MET A 1 -29.62 19.03 -8.52
N PRO A 2 -30.54 19.34 -7.58
CA PRO A 2 -30.13 19.92 -6.31
C PRO A 2 -29.67 18.81 -5.37
N PHE A 3 -28.35 18.72 -5.14
CA PHE A 3 -27.80 17.98 -4.01
C PHE A 3 -28.22 18.70 -2.72
N SER A 4 -29.24 18.20 -2.03
CA SER A 4 -29.41 18.48 -0.59
C SER A 4 -28.99 17.23 0.15
N PRO A 5 -27.71 17.10 0.55
CA PRO A 5 -27.23 15.87 1.17
C PRO A 5 -27.80 15.79 2.59
N ASP A 6 -28.56 14.74 2.84
CA ASP A 6 -28.85 14.29 4.19
C ASP A 6 -27.49 13.89 4.82
N ARG A 7 -26.88 14.82 5.57
CA ARG A 7 -25.51 14.68 6.14
C ARG A 7 -25.36 13.39 6.94
N ARG A 8 -26.46 12.85 7.46
CA ARG A 8 -26.48 11.58 8.19
C ARG A 8 -26.27 10.37 7.26
N ALA A 9 -26.86 10.40 6.07
CA ALA A 9 -26.72 9.35 5.06
C ALA A 9 -25.30 9.33 4.47
N GLU A 10 -24.73 10.49 4.18
CA GLU A 10 -23.37 10.62 3.65
C GLU A 10 -22.33 10.13 4.67
N ARG A 11 -22.43 10.57 5.94
CA ARG A 11 -21.57 10.06 7.03
C ARG A 11 -21.66 8.55 7.18
N ARG A 12 -22.86 7.98 7.06
CA ARG A 12 -23.07 6.52 7.14
C ARG A 12 -22.41 5.80 5.97
N ALA A 13 -22.55 6.31 4.75
CA ALA A 13 -21.93 5.73 3.56
C ALA A 13 -20.40 5.77 3.63
N THR A 14 -19.82 6.91 4.02
CA THR A 14 -18.37 7.03 4.24
C THR A 14 -17.89 6.05 5.29
N PHE A 15 -18.61 5.91 6.41
CA PHE A 15 -18.21 4.99 7.47
C PHE A 15 -18.30 3.52 7.03
N GLN A 16 -19.31 3.16 6.23
CA GLN A 16 -19.45 1.81 5.67
C GLN A 16 -18.30 1.44 4.72
N LEU A 17 -17.76 2.40 3.98
CA LEU A 17 -16.60 2.19 3.10
C LEU A 17 -15.27 2.23 3.88
N ALA A 18 -15.11 3.15 4.82
CA ALA A 18 -13.87 3.34 5.57
C ALA A 18 -13.63 2.25 6.63
N ALA A 19 -14.69 1.75 7.29
CA ALA A 19 -14.55 0.74 8.34
C ALA A 19 -13.77 -0.51 7.89
N PRO A 20 -14.08 -1.18 6.76
CA PRO A 20 -13.29 -2.35 6.32
C PRO A 20 -11.86 -1.98 5.95
N LEU A 21 -11.63 -0.80 5.37
CA LEU A 21 -10.27 -0.32 5.03
C LEU A 21 -9.42 -0.10 6.28
N VAL A 22 -9.99 0.50 7.32
CA VAL A 22 -9.32 0.71 8.60
C VAL A 22 -8.97 -0.63 9.26
N VAL A 23 -9.87 -1.60 9.23
CA VAL A 23 -9.61 -2.95 9.76
C VAL A 23 -8.48 -3.63 8.99
N ALA A 24 -8.49 -3.56 7.65
CA ALA A 24 -7.44 -4.13 6.82
C ALA A 24 -6.07 -3.47 7.11
N PHE A 25 -6.03 -2.14 7.19
CA PHE A 25 -4.81 -1.39 7.46
C PHE A 25 -4.28 -1.63 8.88
N ALA A 26 -5.16 -1.70 9.87
CA ALA A 26 -4.81 -2.06 11.24
C ALA A 26 -4.23 -3.48 11.31
N GLY A 27 -4.82 -4.43 10.59
CA GLY A 27 -4.29 -5.79 10.45
C GLY A 27 -2.87 -5.80 9.89
N ASN A 28 -2.60 -5.00 8.86
CA ASN A 28 -1.26 -4.86 8.29
C ASN A 28 -0.24 -4.32 9.32
N GLN A 29 -0.59 -3.30 10.10
CA GLN A 29 0.32 -2.80 11.15
C GLN A 29 0.51 -3.78 12.29
N LEU A 30 -0.51 -4.56 12.65
CA LEU A 30 -0.38 -5.62 13.65
C LEU A 30 0.58 -6.72 13.18
N LEU A 31 0.53 -7.11 11.90
CA LEU A 31 1.49 -8.06 11.34
C LEU A 31 2.93 -7.54 11.47
N SER A 32 3.18 -6.30 11.05
CA SER A 32 4.51 -5.68 11.17
C SER A 32 4.99 -5.56 12.63
N LEU A 33 4.08 -5.28 13.56
CA LEU A 33 4.38 -5.28 15.00
C LEU A 33 4.77 -6.69 15.47
N VAL A 34 4.02 -7.71 15.10
CA VAL A 34 4.32 -9.10 15.46
C VAL A 34 5.66 -9.54 14.92
N ASP A 35 5.99 -9.22 13.67
CA ASP A 35 7.29 -9.51 13.07
C ASP A 35 8.44 -8.88 13.88
N THR A 36 8.26 -7.62 14.29
CA THR A 36 9.23 -6.91 15.13
C THR A 36 9.36 -7.56 16.52
N MET A 37 8.25 -7.97 17.15
CA MET A 37 8.29 -8.67 18.43
C MET A 37 8.98 -10.03 18.34
N VAL A 38 8.75 -10.77 17.26
CA VAL A 38 9.40 -12.07 17.01
C VAL A 38 10.90 -11.88 16.81
N ALA A 39 11.30 -10.92 15.98
CA ALA A 39 12.71 -10.56 15.81
C ALA A 39 13.33 -10.10 17.14
N GLY A 40 12.58 -9.40 17.98
CA GLY A 40 13.05 -8.95 19.28
C GLY A 40 13.39 -10.05 20.28
N ARG A 41 12.82 -11.25 20.12
CA ARG A 41 13.21 -12.42 20.92
C ARG A 41 14.61 -12.94 20.57
N LEU A 42 15.16 -12.56 19.42
CA LEU A 42 16.51 -12.93 18.98
C LEU A 42 17.60 -12.01 19.55
N GLY A 43 17.22 -10.95 20.28
CA GLY A 43 18.13 -10.02 20.93
C GLY A 43 18.17 -8.63 20.30
N ALA A 44 18.91 -7.71 20.92
CA ALA A 44 18.94 -6.31 20.54
C ALA A 44 19.52 -6.07 19.14
N GLU A 45 20.51 -6.87 18.74
CA GLU A 45 21.14 -6.80 17.41
C GLU A 45 20.13 -7.09 16.29
N ALA A 46 19.26 -8.08 16.49
CA ALA A 46 18.21 -8.42 15.52
C ALA A 46 17.18 -7.30 15.35
N ILE A 47 16.77 -6.63 16.43
CA ILE A 47 15.86 -5.47 16.35
C ILE A 47 16.53 -4.31 15.62
N ALA A 48 17.80 -4.04 15.90
CA ALA A 48 18.55 -3.00 15.21
C ALA A 48 18.64 -3.29 13.70
N ALA A 49 18.89 -4.54 13.32
CA ALA A 49 18.89 -4.98 11.93
C ALA A 49 17.51 -4.83 11.26
N VAL A 50 16.42 -5.19 11.95
CA VAL A 50 15.05 -5.00 11.44
C VAL A 50 14.72 -3.51 11.24
N GLY A 51 15.12 -2.65 12.17
CA GLY A 51 14.90 -1.20 12.06
C GLY A 51 15.65 -0.59 10.87
N LEU A 52 16.94 -0.92 10.72
CA LEU A 52 17.75 -0.46 9.59
C LEU A 52 17.24 -1.03 8.27
N GLY A 53 16.97 -2.34 8.22
CA GLY A 53 16.41 -3.02 7.05
C GLY A 53 15.06 -2.44 6.63
N GLY A 54 14.18 -2.12 7.59
CA GLY A 54 12.91 -1.45 7.34
C GLY A 54 13.06 -0.06 6.72
N ALA A 55 14.02 0.74 7.20
CA ALA A 55 14.30 2.05 6.64
C ALA A 55 14.83 1.98 5.19
N LEU A 56 15.74 1.05 4.92
CA LEU A 56 16.28 0.79 3.57
C LEU A 56 15.19 0.26 2.63
N PHE A 57 14.36 -0.66 3.11
CA PHE A 57 13.23 -1.18 2.37
C PHE A 57 12.23 -0.07 2.02
N PHE A 58 11.89 0.80 2.98
CA PHE A 58 11.02 1.95 2.73
C PHE A 58 11.60 2.88 1.65
N LEU A 59 12.89 3.19 1.71
CA LEU A 59 13.56 4.02 0.71
C LEU A 59 13.50 3.39 -0.70
N ALA A 60 13.67 2.07 -0.80
CA ALA A 60 13.59 1.36 -2.08
C ALA A 60 12.15 1.26 -2.62
N THR A 61 11.15 1.22 -1.75
CA THR A 61 9.75 0.97 -2.14
C THR A 61 8.87 2.22 -2.22
N VAL A 62 9.26 3.34 -1.61
CA VAL A 62 8.44 4.57 -1.59
C VAL A 62 8.11 5.10 -2.98
N PHE A 63 9.05 5.03 -3.93
CA PHE A 63 8.82 5.48 -5.30
C PHE A 63 7.86 4.55 -6.09
N PRO A 64 8.09 3.22 -6.16
CA PRO A 64 7.09 2.27 -6.68
C PRO A 64 5.69 2.44 -6.07
N LEU A 65 5.63 2.61 -4.75
CA LEU A 65 4.38 2.73 -4.02
C LEU A 65 3.61 3.98 -4.44
N GLY A 66 4.30 5.12 -4.57
CA GLY A 66 3.69 6.37 -5.05
C GLY A 66 3.11 6.26 -6.46
N LEU A 67 3.82 5.57 -7.38
CA LEU A 67 3.35 5.35 -8.73
C LEU A 67 2.07 4.49 -8.77
N LEU A 68 2.03 3.41 -7.98
CA LEU A 68 0.86 2.52 -7.91
C LEU A 68 -0.35 3.21 -7.26
N MET A 69 -0.14 3.99 -6.20
CA MET A 69 -1.21 4.78 -5.55
C MET A 69 -1.88 5.79 -6.51
N GLY A 70 -1.16 6.24 -7.55
CA GLY A 70 -1.71 7.12 -8.58
C GLY A 70 -2.76 6.45 -9.47
N LEU A 71 -2.75 5.13 -9.59
CA LEU A 71 -3.69 4.35 -10.43
C LEU A 71 -5.00 4.03 -9.70
N ASP A 72 -4.99 3.96 -8.37
CA ASP A 72 -6.18 3.72 -7.54
C ASP A 72 -7.35 4.70 -7.84
N PRO A 73 -7.15 6.03 -7.89
CA PRO A 73 -8.23 6.94 -8.24
C PRO A 73 -8.67 6.79 -9.70
N VAL A 74 -7.76 6.48 -10.64
CA VAL A 74 -8.12 6.27 -12.06
C VAL A 74 -9.08 5.09 -12.20
N ALA A 75 -8.74 3.95 -11.57
CA ALA A 75 -9.60 2.78 -11.56
C ALA A 75 -10.92 3.04 -10.82
N SER A 76 -10.87 3.71 -9.67
CA SER A 76 -12.06 4.04 -8.87
C SER A 76 -13.03 4.95 -9.64
N GLN A 77 -12.52 5.95 -10.35
CA GLN A 77 -13.34 6.87 -11.15
C GLN A 77 -13.93 6.17 -12.39
N ALA A 78 -13.15 5.32 -13.07
CA ALA A 78 -13.65 4.54 -14.21
C ALA A 78 -14.78 3.58 -13.81
N LEU A 79 -14.64 2.90 -12.67
CA LEU A 79 -15.69 2.06 -12.09
C LEU A 79 -16.92 2.88 -11.70
N GLY A 80 -16.72 4.02 -11.02
CA GLY A 80 -17.81 4.93 -10.63
C GLY A 80 -18.57 5.53 -11.82
N ALA A 81 -17.91 5.72 -12.96
CA ALA A 81 -18.50 6.21 -14.20
C ALA A 81 -19.17 5.12 -15.06
N GLY A 82 -19.22 3.87 -14.59
CA GLY A 82 -19.81 2.76 -15.35
C GLY A 82 -18.98 2.32 -16.57
N ARG A 83 -17.65 2.58 -16.55
CA ARG A 83 -16.70 2.25 -17.63
C ARG A 83 -15.75 1.12 -17.20
N PRO A 84 -16.24 -0.13 -16.99
CA PRO A 84 -15.43 -1.22 -16.43
C PRO A 84 -14.30 -1.67 -17.37
N ALA A 85 -14.43 -1.46 -18.69
CA ALA A 85 -13.37 -1.76 -19.64
C ALA A 85 -12.11 -0.91 -19.39
N GLU A 86 -12.30 0.36 -19.04
CA GLU A 86 -11.17 1.26 -18.75
C GLU A 86 -10.57 1.00 -17.38
N ALA A 87 -11.39 0.65 -16.39
CA ALA A 87 -10.88 0.16 -15.11
C ALA A 87 -10.00 -1.08 -15.31
N ARG A 88 -10.40 -2.01 -16.19
CA ARG A 88 -9.59 -3.19 -16.53
C ARG A 88 -8.28 -2.80 -17.19
N THR A 89 -8.27 -1.85 -18.13
CA THR A 89 -7.03 -1.34 -18.73
C THR A 89 -6.12 -0.72 -17.68
N ALA A 90 -6.64 0.13 -16.80
CA ALA A 90 -5.86 0.73 -15.70
C ALA A 90 -5.28 -0.35 -14.76
N TYR A 91 -6.01 -1.42 -14.49
CA TYR A 91 -5.50 -2.56 -13.73
C TYR A 91 -4.37 -3.30 -14.47
N HIS A 92 -4.48 -3.51 -15.78
CA HIS A 92 -3.40 -4.11 -16.56
C HIS A 92 -2.14 -3.24 -16.55
N GLU A 93 -2.29 -1.93 -16.71
CA GLU A 93 -1.20 -0.98 -16.60
C GLU A 93 -0.56 -1.00 -15.20
N ALA A 94 -1.38 -1.09 -14.15
CA ALA A 94 -0.91 -1.25 -12.78
C ALA A 94 -0.10 -2.54 -12.58
N LEU A 95 -0.57 -3.65 -13.15
CA LEU A 95 0.14 -4.94 -13.07
C LEU A 95 1.47 -4.92 -13.82
N VAL A 96 1.51 -4.34 -15.02
CA VAL A 96 2.75 -4.16 -15.78
C VAL A 96 3.71 -3.27 -15.01
N LEU A 97 3.23 -2.16 -14.45
CA LEU A 97 4.03 -1.26 -13.64
C LEU A 97 4.57 -1.95 -12.39
N ALA A 98 3.74 -2.71 -11.67
CA ALA A 98 4.16 -3.50 -10.53
C ALA A 98 5.22 -4.56 -10.91
N ALA A 99 5.03 -5.27 -12.03
CA ALA A 99 5.96 -6.28 -12.51
C ALA A 99 7.33 -5.70 -12.89
N VAL A 100 7.40 -4.44 -13.31
CA VAL A 100 8.66 -3.73 -13.60
C VAL A 100 9.26 -3.12 -12.33
N MET A 101 8.45 -2.47 -11.50
CA MET A 101 8.93 -1.72 -10.34
C MET A 101 9.36 -2.65 -9.19
N ALA A 102 8.73 -3.81 -9.01
CA ALA A 102 9.08 -4.75 -7.96
C ALA A 102 10.54 -5.28 -8.08
N PRO A 103 10.99 -5.83 -9.23
CA PRO A 103 12.38 -6.27 -9.36
C PRO A 103 13.37 -5.11 -9.30
N LEU A 104 13.01 -3.91 -9.76
CA LEU A 104 13.86 -2.72 -9.63
C LEU A 104 14.06 -2.32 -8.16
N ALA A 105 12.99 -2.31 -7.38
CA ALA A 105 13.06 -2.04 -5.94
C ALA A 105 13.86 -3.12 -5.20
N ALA A 106 13.70 -4.38 -5.57
CA ALA A 106 14.48 -5.48 -5.01
C ALA A 106 15.97 -5.38 -5.36
N ALA A 107 16.31 -5.06 -6.62
CA ALA A 107 17.68 -4.86 -7.05
C ALA A 107 18.33 -3.68 -6.33
N LEU A 108 17.60 -2.57 -6.15
CA LEU A 108 18.05 -1.42 -5.38
C LEU A 108 18.30 -1.79 -3.91
N ALA A 109 17.37 -2.51 -3.27
CA ALA A 109 17.53 -2.97 -1.90
C ALA A 109 18.76 -3.88 -1.73
N LEU A 110 19.02 -4.79 -2.68
CA LEU A 110 20.18 -5.67 -2.67
C LEU A 110 21.49 -4.92 -2.92
N LEU A 111 21.50 -3.90 -3.79
CA LEU A 111 22.68 -3.08 -4.06
C LEU A 111 23.07 -2.20 -2.86
N VAL A 112 22.09 -1.76 -2.07
CA VAL A 112 22.29 -0.97 -0.84
C VAL A 112 22.63 -1.85 0.37
N ALA A 113 22.45 -3.17 0.25
CA ALA A 113 22.91 -4.17 1.21
C ALA A 113 24.23 -4.87 0.82
N PRO A 114 25.32 -4.19 0.38
CA PRO A 114 26.56 -4.89 0.08
C PRO A 114 27.28 -5.22 1.39
N GLY A 115 27.20 -6.47 1.83
CA GLY A 115 28.08 -7.06 2.85
C GLY A 115 27.54 -7.18 4.27
N ALA A 116 26.35 -7.76 4.46
CA ALA A 116 26.02 -8.43 5.73
C ALA A 116 26.69 -9.81 5.80
#